data_AF-A0A1Y1MZG8-F1
#
_entry.id   AF-A0A1Y1MZG8-F1
#
_cell.length_a   1.000
_cell.length_b   1.000
_cell.length_c   1.000
_cell.angle_alpha   90.00
_cell.angle_beta   90.00
_cell.angle_gamma   90.00
#
_symmetry.space_group_name_H-M   'P 1'
#
loop_
_entity.id
_entity.type
_entity.pdbx_description
1 polymer ?
#
loop_
_entity_poly.entity_id
_entity_poly.type
_entity_poly.pdbx_seq_one_letter_code
_entity_poly.pdbx_strand_id
1 'polypeptide(L)'
;MSEKPAKVKTKKKQRKSVETCRPTATKVDSKKSTGKKRKGPPNEQGPSTVKSKKSKSETAKAVDPPPSKSSKKRPKNTDEEDDLEEWADDSNNELSSNISTFSGKFGVGTTPKIDPFNLETSHFNFVRLVTDEISLEGLDGITLEALWTRISFTLKYKDPLPNTIRNFAWNIARFSNDIQFFKLQESREKLHIYDRYKDRDLVLGEVIDPVEAPLDIYPFCPVKEQNALGSASSFDTRVNISNEVRSMYLEEVEKSYGSQLVLVGTQRCRKKAIVHGLVDPNVEFSSIQYCLLERIGRSRTFGEITQGKVSLQVISKDPKTLFYNRKILSENNVIMKQPFNIKTLYGNHISGTLLHLYRFYNEQKTKTEVMTQQIVEVLRNKPGYRIEYAEAKEIFGYPVALKKLFKLPEFQRFVKTDMPCFSRDLYPNDSSKWITSSNKERVVRTLELVNPNVNVSGAWNEDEAKEESSDEEVTQELMHKIPILHQVYDFIKLGGREGRSIKDILVCKGLDFYTTRAAVNQLVNLKLVDGVKIDIGRQRQIK
;
A
#
# COMPACT_ATOMS: atom_id res chain seq x y z
N MET A 1 8.98 32.36 -81.21
CA MET A 1 8.33 33.63 -80.83
C MET A 1 7.57 33.35 -79.53
N SER A 2 8.22 33.52 -78.38
CA SER A 2 8.42 34.78 -77.63
C SER A 2 7.17 35.05 -76.77
N GLU A 3 7.21 35.10 -75.44
CA GLU A 3 8.25 35.61 -74.54
C GLU A 3 8.27 34.89 -73.18
N LYS A 4 9.49 34.68 -72.65
CA LYS A 4 9.81 34.70 -71.21
C LYS A 4 10.41 36.12 -70.91
N PRO A 5 11.03 36.39 -69.74
CA PRO A 5 10.52 36.58 -68.37
C PRO A 5 11.14 37.85 -67.71
N ALA A 6 10.76 38.22 -66.48
CA ALA A 6 11.59 39.09 -65.59
C ALA A 6 10.95 39.22 -64.18
N LYS A 7 11.65 39.41 -63.05
CA LYS A 7 13.03 39.17 -62.57
C LYS A 7 13.06 39.69 -61.11
N VAL A 8 13.79 39.00 -60.21
CA VAL A 8 14.76 39.57 -59.22
C VAL A 8 14.15 40.20 -57.94
N LYS A 9 14.60 39.89 -56.70
CA LYS A 9 15.99 39.99 -56.19
C LYS A 9 16.23 39.20 -54.89
N THR A 10 17.38 38.52 -54.87
CA THR A 10 18.08 37.87 -53.76
C THR A 10 18.83 38.85 -52.85
N LYS A 11 19.14 38.45 -51.61
CA LYS A 11 20.46 38.71 -50.99
C LYS A 11 20.83 37.66 -49.94
N LYS A 12 21.99 37.04 -50.17
CA LYS A 12 22.77 36.12 -49.34
C LYS A 12 24.16 36.75 -49.23
N LYS A 13 24.83 36.73 -48.06
CA LYS A 13 26.31 36.71 -47.90
C LYS A 13 26.67 36.63 -46.40
N GLN A 14 27.28 35.52 -45.96
CA GLN A 14 28.74 35.28 -45.73
C GLN A 14 29.16 35.63 -44.28
N ARG A 15 29.45 34.66 -43.39
CA ARG A 15 30.74 33.94 -43.17
C ARG A 15 31.95 34.85 -42.96
N LYS A 16 32.55 34.80 -41.75
CA LYS A 16 34.00 34.81 -41.49
C LYS A 16 34.32 34.13 -40.15
N SER A 17 35.09 33.05 -40.23
CA SER A 17 36.05 32.49 -39.25
C SER A 17 37.34 33.36 -39.27
N VAL A 18 38.33 33.36 -38.37
CA VAL A 18 39.10 32.39 -37.55
C VAL A 18 39.91 33.21 -36.51
N GLU A 19 40.36 32.59 -35.40
CA GLU A 19 41.69 32.71 -34.70
C GLU A 19 41.53 32.55 -33.17
N THR A 20 41.78 31.36 -32.61
CA THR A 20 43.05 30.85 -32.01
C THR A 20 43.63 31.68 -30.86
N CYS A 21 43.61 31.11 -29.64
CA CYS A 21 44.80 30.85 -28.79
C CYS A 21 44.40 30.54 -27.32
N ARG A 22 44.80 29.35 -26.82
CA ARG A 22 45.20 29.11 -25.41
C ARG A 22 46.70 29.51 -25.29
N PRO A 23 47.39 29.51 -24.11
CA PRO A 23 46.99 29.23 -22.71
C PRO A 23 47.50 30.32 -21.71
N THR A 24 47.26 30.18 -20.39
CA THR A 24 48.31 30.12 -19.34
C THR A 24 47.71 30.12 -17.93
N ALA A 25 48.28 29.29 -17.06
CA ALA A 25 48.06 29.24 -15.63
C ALA A 25 48.98 30.21 -14.90
N THR A 26 48.55 30.74 -13.75
CA THR A 26 49.43 31.13 -12.63
C THR A 26 48.63 31.17 -11.32
N LYS A 27 49.09 30.39 -10.34
CA LYS A 27 48.89 30.58 -8.89
C LYS A 27 49.58 31.88 -8.45
N VAL A 28 49.05 32.60 -7.45
CA VAL A 28 49.80 33.15 -6.30
C VAL A 28 48.83 33.42 -5.12
N ASP A 29 49.32 33.12 -3.93
CA ASP A 29 48.72 33.15 -2.61
C ASP A 29 48.39 34.54 -1.98
N SER A 30 47.56 34.47 -0.94
CA SER A 30 47.83 34.99 0.43
C SER A 30 47.08 36.23 0.97
N LYS A 31 46.64 36.02 2.23
CA LYS A 31 46.53 36.94 3.39
C LYS A 31 45.24 37.77 3.63
N LYS A 32 44.48 37.26 4.61
CA LYS A 32 43.95 37.92 5.84
C LYS A 32 44.13 39.45 5.95
N SER A 33 43.06 40.15 6.34
CA SER A 33 42.95 40.80 7.68
C SER A 33 41.60 41.51 7.94
N THR A 34 41.00 41.22 9.12
CA THR A 34 40.35 42.13 10.12
C THR A 34 39.30 43.16 9.66
N GLY A 35 38.15 43.40 10.29
CA GLY A 35 37.67 43.19 11.67
C GLY A 35 37.17 44.53 12.25
N LYS A 36 35.95 44.60 12.82
CA LYS A 36 35.56 45.69 13.76
C LYS A 36 34.47 45.26 14.74
N LYS A 37 34.83 45.36 16.04
CA LYS A 37 34.05 45.12 17.27
C LYS A 37 33.35 46.40 17.76
N ARG A 38 32.32 46.24 18.61
CA ARG A 38 31.97 47.11 19.77
C ARG A 38 31.54 46.16 20.92
N LYS A 39 32.36 45.85 21.94
CA LYS A 39 32.66 46.50 23.25
C LYS A 39 31.47 46.57 24.24
N GLY A 40 31.63 45.87 25.40
CA GLY A 40 30.79 45.85 26.63
C GLY A 40 30.98 47.09 27.53
N PRO A 41 31.02 47.07 28.90
CA PRO A 41 31.37 45.99 29.87
C PRO A 41 30.57 46.06 31.24
N PRO A 42 31.09 45.75 32.48
CA PRO A 42 31.53 44.46 33.12
C PRO A 42 31.09 44.25 34.62
N ASN A 43 31.37 43.06 35.23
CA ASN A 43 32.27 42.81 36.41
C ASN A 43 32.25 41.32 36.85
N GLU A 44 33.39 40.60 36.92
CA GLU A 44 34.23 40.23 38.12
C GLU A 44 33.63 39.06 38.96
N GLN A 45 34.29 37.97 39.41
CA GLN A 45 35.69 37.49 39.61
C GLN A 45 35.69 35.93 39.56
N GLY A 46 36.82 35.28 39.22
CA GLY A 46 37.00 33.79 39.25
C GLY A 46 37.59 33.27 40.56
N PRO A 47 38.43 32.21 40.59
CA PRO A 47 38.50 31.01 39.74
C PRO A 47 38.87 29.70 40.52
N SER A 48 39.23 28.64 39.76
CA SER A 48 40.09 27.47 40.10
C SER A 48 39.39 26.23 40.70
N THR A 49 39.68 24.97 40.36
CA THR A 49 40.82 24.30 39.69
C THR A 49 40.39 22.86 39.31
N VAL A 50 40.60 22.39 38.07
CA VAL A 50 41.63 21.41 37.61
C VAL A 50 41.26 19.92 37.85
N LYS A 51 40.87 19.19 36.77
CA LYS A 51 41.58 18.08 36.06
C LYS A 51 41.75 16.78 36.88
N SER A 52 41.79 15.56 36.36
CA SER A 52 41.48 14.89 35.09
C SER A 52 41.94 13.42 35.20
N LYS A 53 41.31 12.51 34.44
CA LYS A 53 41.86 11.29 33.81
C LYS A 53 42.08 9.97 34.59
N LYS A 54 41.53 8.91 33.94
CA LYS A 54 42.10 7.55 33.66
C LYS A 54 42.23 6.58 34.86
N SER A 55 42.16 5.25 34.76
CA SER A 55 41.78 4.20 33.79
C SER A 55 42.22 2.85 34.39
N LYS A 56 41.57 1.72 34.03
CA LYS A 56 42.00 0.29 34.22
C LYS A 56 41.95 -0.25 35.66
N SER A 57 41.83 -1.55 36.00
CA SER A 57 41.39 -2.84 35.41
C SER A 57 41.67 -3.91 36.50
N GLU A 58 40.91 -5.03 36.55
CA GLU A 58 41.22 -6.31 37.27
C GLU A 58 41.25 -6.24 38.82
N THR A 59 40.92 -7.24 39.65
CA THR A 59 40.58 -8.68 39.56
C THR A 59 39.86 -9.10 40.88
N ALA A 60 39.29 -10.30 40.90
CA ALA A 60 38.38 -10.87 41.91
C ALA A 60 38.95 -11.19 43.31
N LYS A 61 38.07 -11.24 44.33
CA LYS A 61 38.05 -12.26 45.40
C LYS A 61 36.73 -12.24 46.20
N ALA A 62 36.26 -13.45 46.53
CA ALA A 62 35.01 -13.81 47.21
C ALA A 62 35.03 -13.61 48.74
N VAL A 63 33.86 -13.45 49.38
CA VAL A 63 33.43 -14.04 50.68
C VAL A 63 31.88 -13.91 50.82
N ASP A 64 31.26 -14.96 51.34
CA ASP A 64 29.83 -15.32 51.50
C ASP A 64 28.93 -14.46 52.44
N PRO A 65 27.58 -14.67 52.43
CA PRO A 65 26.53 -13.78 52.97
C PRO A 65 26.06 -14.17 54.39
N PRO A 66 25.26 -13.32 55.10
CA PRO A 66 23.90 -13.72 55.54
C PRO A 66 22.95 -12.52 55.88
N PRO A 67 21.78 -12.65 56.57
CA PRO A 67 20.80 -13.75 56.66
C PRO A 67 19.33 -13.33 56.40
N SER A 68 18.48 -14.34 56.27
CA SER A 68 17.01 -14.29 56.36
C SER A 68 16.50 -14.13 57.81
N LYS A 69 15.35 -13.48 57.99
CA LYS A 69 14.47 -13.64 59.17
C LYS A 69 12.99 -13.63 58.80
N SER A 70 12.29 -14.53 59.47
CA SER A 70 10.91 -14.99 59.35
C SER A 70 9.91 -14.17 60.19
N SER A 71 8.63 -14.15 59.79
CA SER A 71 7.47 -14.07 60.69
C SER A 71 6.21 -14.56 59.96
N LYS A 72 5.66 -15.73 60.35
CA LYS A 72 4.49 -15.98 61.22
C LYS A 72 3.11 -15.94 60.52
N LYS A 73 2.50 -17.13 60.34
CA LYS A 73 1.04 -17.43 60.20
C LYS A 73 0.34 -17.19 61.57
N ARG A 74 -0.98 -17.02 61.80
CA ARG A 74 -2.33 -17.10 61.15
C ARG A 74 -3.33 -16.36 62.13
N PRO A 75 -4.68 -16.16 61.94
CA PRO A 75 -5.68 -17.02 61.27
C PRO A 75 -6.76 -16.30 60.40
N LYS A 76 -7.65 -17.13 59.82
CA LYS A 76 -8.73 -16.90 58.83
C LYS A 76 -9.98 -16.15 59.36
N ASN A 77 -10.69 -15.48 58.44
CA ASN A 77 -12.16 -15.50 58.20
C ASN A 77 -12.39 -14.91 56.78
N THR A 78 -12.84 -15.69 55.78
CA THR A 78 -14.25 -15.78 55.26
C THR A 78 -14.77 -14.39 54.88
N ASP A 79 -15.00 -14.03 53.62
CA ASP A 79 -15.75 -14.70 52.54
C ASP A 79 -15.35 -14.16 51.14
N GLU A 80 -15.84 -14.84 50.09
CA GLU A 80 -15.81 -14.49 48.65
C GLU A 80 -14.59 -15.00 47.83
N GLU A 81 -14.65 -16.28 47.43
CA GLU A 81 -13.84 -16.85 46.35
C GLU A 81 -14.50 -16.56 44.99
N ASP A 82 -13.83 -15.74 44.18
CA ASP A 82 -14.00 -15.65 42.73
C ASP A 82 -13.43 -16.92 42.07
N ASP A 83 -14.26 -17.64 41.32
CA ASP A 83 -13.86 -18.76 40.47
C ASP A 83 -13.02 -18.25 39.28
N LEU A 84 -11.72 -18.09 39.51
CA LEU A 84 -10.68 -18.04 38.48
C LEU A 84 -10.37 -19.47 38.03
N GLU A 85 -11.07 -19.95 36.99
CA GLU A 85 -10.58 -21.11 36.23
C GLU A 85 -9.34 -20.69 35.43
N GLU A 86 -8.19 -21.22 35.85
CA GLU A 86 -6.87 -21.10 35.23
C GLU A 86 -6.79 -22.10 34.05
N TRP A 87 -6.46 -21.62 32.85
CA TRP A 87 -6.49 -22.42 31.62
C TRP A 87 -5.11 -23.04 31.41
N ALA A 88 -5.00 -24.36 31.56
CA ALA A 88 -3.79 -25.10 31.21
C ALA A 88 -3.60 -25.14 29.69
N ASP A 89 -2.47 -24.62 29.22
CA ASP A 89 -1.99 -24.69 27.84
C ASP A 89 -1.38 -26.08 27.59
N ASP A 90 -2.14 -26.98 26.98
CA ASP A 90 -1.61 -28.23 26.40
C ASP A 90 -2.31 -28.51 25.06
N SER A 91 -1.76 -27.98 23.96
CA SER A 91 -2.11 -28.44 22.61
C SER A 91 -1.11 -27.98 21.54
N ASN A 92 0.13 -28.48 21.62
CA ASN A 92 1.12 -28.29 20.54
C ASN A 92 1.34 -29.54 19.66
N ASN A 93 0.60 -30.64 19.85
CA ASN A 93 0.94 -31.90 19.16
C ASN A 93 -0.20 -32.60 18.39
N GLU A 94 -1.40 -32.03 18.28
CA GLU A 94 -2.52 -32.66 17.53
C GLU A 94 -3.06 -31.83 16.35
N LEU A 95 -2.47 -30.67 16.04
CA LEU A 95 -3.01 -29.76 15.02
C LEU A 95 -2.72 -30.15 13.56
N SER A 96 -1.78 -31.07 13.29
CA SER A 96 -1.36 -31.40 11.93
C SER A 96 -2.24 -32.46 11.24
N SER A 97 -2.91 -33.34 12.01
CA SER A 97 -3.69 -34.44 11.44
C SER A 97 -5.12 -34.05 11.07
N ASN A 98 -5.72 -33.08 11.77
CA ASN A 98 -7.13 -32.69 11.57
C ASN A 98 -7.37 -31.70 10.42
N ILE A 99 -6.31 -31.09 9.87
CA ILE A 99 -6.42 -30.15 8.73
C ILE A 99 -6.67 -30.90 7.41
N SER A 100 -6.15 -32.13 7.25
CA SER A 100 -6.35 -32.86 5.99
C SER A 100 -7.78 -33.39 5.84
N THR A 101 -8.39 -33.84 6.94
CA THR A 101 -9.66 -34.59 6.93
C THR A 101 -10.90 -33.71 6.74
N PHE A 102 -10.85 -32.41 7.08
CA PHE A 102 -12.03 -31.53 6.99
C PHE A 102 -12.10 -30.68 5.71
N SER A 103 -11.00 -30.59 4.95
CA SER A 103 -10.99 -29.97 3.61
C SER A 103 -11.93 -30.67 2.61
N GLY A 104 -12.37 -31.90 2.91
CA GLY A 104 -13.25 -32.70 2.05
C GLY A 104 -14.75 -32.51 2.23
N LYS A 105 -15.25 -31.82 3.28
CA LYS A 105 -16.71 -31.71 3.55
C LYS A 105 -17.34 -30.34 3.30
N PHE A 106 -16.54 -29.29 3.25
CA PHE A 106 -16.97 -27.99 2.74
C PHE A 106 -15.89 -27.54 1.77
N GLY A 107 -16.09 -27.85 0.49
CA GLY A 107 -15.18 -27.45 -0.56
C GLY A 107 -14.96 -25.95 -0.48
N VAL A 108 -13.76 -25.54 -0.07
CA VAL A 108 -13.24 -24.20 -0.34
C VAL A 108 -12.94 -24.18 -1.84
N GLY A 109 -14.02 -24.14 -2.62
CA GLY A 109 -13.96 -23.71 -3.99
C GLY A 109 -13.64 -22.23 -3.94
N THR A 110 -12.39 -21.88 -4.18
CA THR A 110 -12.09 -20.66 -4.94
C THR A 110 -12.72 -20.82 -6.32
N THR A 111 -14.05 -20.79 -6.39
CA THR A 111 -14.73 -20.49 -7.64
C THR A 111 -14.46 -19.00 -7.85
N PRO A 112 -13.70 -18.59 -8.88
CA PRO A 112 -13.76 -17.20 -9.28
C PRO A 112 -15.24 -16.95 -9.57
N LYS A 113 -15.86 -16.01 -8.83
CA LYS A 113 -17.12 -15.44 -9.31
C LYS A 113 -16.79 -14.94 -10.71
N ILE A 114 -17.36 -15.59 -11.71
CA ILE A 114 -17.23 -15.18 -13.10
C ILE A 114 -17.73 -13.75 -13.14
N ASP A 115 -16.79 -12.86 -13.41
CA ASP A 115 -17.01 -11.44 -13.54
C ASP A 115 -18.06 -11.22 -14.64
N PRO A 116 -19.20 -10.54 -14.36
CA PRO A 116 -20.18 -10.23 -15.41
C PRO A 116 -19.61 -9.27 -16.47
N PHE A 117 -18.40 -8.75 -16.28
CA PHE A 117 -17.65 -7.96 -17.27
C PHE A 117 -16.69 -8.78 -18.13
N ASN A 118 -16.70 -10.12 -18.03
CA ASN A 118 -15.99 -10.97 -18.98
C ASN A 118 -16.81 -11.08 -20.29
N LEU A 119 -16.95 -9.94 -20.97
CA LEU A 119 -17.48 -9.85 -22.32
C LEU A 119 -16.41 -10.37 -23.29
N GLU A 120 -16.23 -11.69 -23.27
CA GLU A 120 -15.88 -12.56 -24.38
C GLU A 120 -15.40 -13.89 -23.80
N THR A 121 -16.00 -14.98 -24.27
CA THR A 121 -15.39 -16.30 -24.38
C THR A 121 -14.01 -16.18 -25.03
N SER A 122 -12.98 -15.85 -24.25
CA SER A 122 -11.65 -15.57 -24.74
C SER A 122 -10.91 -16.90 -24.94
N HIS A 123 -10.75 -17.30 -26.20
CA HIS A 123 -9.75 -18.28 -26.58
C HIS A 123 -8.41 -17.90 -25.94
N PHE A 124 -7.78 -18.83 -25.23
CA PHE A 124 -6.47 -18.63 -24.64
C PHE A 124 -5.50 -18.11 -25.72
N ASN A 125 -5.10 -16.84 -25.62
CA ASN A 125 -4.23 -16.21 -26.60
C ASN A 125 -2.80 -16.18 -26.08
N PHE A 126 -2.02 -17.18 -26.49
CA PHE A 126 -0.62 -17.31 -26.06
C PHE A 126 0.25 -16.14 -26.55
N VAL A 127 -0.04 -15.58 -27.73
CA VAL A 127 0.67 -14.38 -28.24
C VAL A 127 0.47 -13.22 -27.27
N ARG A 128 -0.78 -12.98 -26.86
CA ARG A 128 -1.11 -11.95 -25.88
C ARG A 128 -0.39 -12.20 -24.57
N LEU A 129 -0.43 -13.43 -24.04
CA LEU A 129 0.27 -13.79 -22.80
C LEU A 129 1.75 -13.41 -22.86
N VAL A 130 2.48 -13.84 -23.89
CA VAL A 130 3.92 -13.56 -24.02
C VAL A 130 4.19 -12.05 -24.13
N THR A 131 3.43 -11.34 -24.96
CA THR A 131 3.61 -9.89 -25.11
C THR A 131 3.27 -9.10 -23.84
N ASP A 132 2.28 -9.56 -23.08
CA ASP A 132 1.83 -8.93 -21.83
C ASP A 132 2.86 -9.18 -20.72
N GLU A 133 3.38 -10.41 -20.57
CA GLU A 133 4.42 -10.72 -19.58
C GLU A 133 5.71 -9.91 -19.81
N ILE A 134 6.13 -9.75 -21.07
CA ILE A 134 7.28 -8.89 -21.41
C ILE A 134 6.97 -7.41 -21.09
N SER A 135 5.73 -6.97 -21.34
CA SER A 135 5.33 -5.57 -21.14
C SER A 135 5.16 -5.20 -19.67
N LEU A 136 4.70 -6.13 -18.83
CA LEU A 136 4.45 -5.91 -17.40
C LEU A 136 5.73 -5.81 -16.56
N GLU A 137 6.87 -6.31 -17.06
CA GLU A 137 8.17 -6.05 -16.41
C GLU A 137 8.66 -4.60 -16.61
N GLY A 138 7.94 -3.79 -17.40
CA GLY A 138 8.19 -2.37 -17.51
C GLY A 138 9.42 -2.01 -18.33
N LEU A 139 9.93 -0.79 -18.14
CA LEU A 139 11.05 -0.27 -18.93
C LEU A 139 12.36 -1.03 -18.70
N ASP A 140 12.55 -1.60 -17.51
CA ASP A 140 13.73 -2.41 -17.17
C ASP A 140 13.75 -3.76 -17.90
N GLY A 141 12.60 -4.19 -18.43
CA GLY A 141 12.43 -5.40 -19.23
C GLY A 141 12.63 -6.72 -18.48
N ILE A 142 12.44 -7.83 -19.18
CA ILE A 142 12.49 -9.20 -18.65
C ILE A 142 13.66 -9.98 -19.26
N THR A 143 14.34 -10.82 -18.46
CA THR A 143 15.29 -11.81 -18.98
C THR A 143 14.55 -13.04 -19.51
N LEU A 144 15.21 -13.88 -20.32
CA LEU A 144 14.60 -15.14 -20.78
C LEU A 144 14.22 -16.06 -19.61
N GLU A 145 15.10 -16.20 -18.63
CA GLU A 145 14.84 -16.97 -17.41
C GLU A 145 13.58 -16.48 -16.69
N ALA A 146 13.48 -15.18 -16.44
CA ALA A 146 12.33 -14.57 -15.78
C ALA A 146 11.05 -14.76 -16.59
N LEU A 147 11.12 -14.66 -17.93
CA LEU A 147 9.98 -14.88 -18.81
C LEU A 147 9.45 -16.31 -18.72
N TRP A 148 10.33 -17.30 -18.70
CA TRP A 148 9.96 -18.70 -18.54
C TRP A 148 9.29 -18.93 -17.18
N THR A 149 9.85 -18.38 -16.10
CA THR A 149 9.30 -18.46 -14.75
C THR A 149 7.90 -17.82 -14.68
N ARG A 150 7.70 -16.64 -15.29
CA ARG A 150 6.39 -15.96 -15.34
C ARG A 150 5.34 -16.71 -16.15
N ILE A 151 5.71 -17.22 -17.33
CA ILE A 151 4.78 -18.00 -18.17
C ILE A 151 4.41 -19.30 -17.46
N SER A 152 5.38 -20.00 -16.88
CA SER A 152 5.15 -21.25 -16.15
C SER A 152 4.20 -21.04 -14.96
N PHE A 153 4.44 -19.99 -14.17
CA PHE A 153 3.56 -19.59 -13.07
C PHE A 153 2.14 -19.30 -13.56
N THR A 154 1.99 -18.53 -14.64
CA THR A 154 0.68 -18.15 -15.19
C THR A 154 -0.10 -19.33 -15.75
N LEU A 155 0.59 -20.27 -16.40
CA LEU A 155 0.00 -21.51 -16.92
C LEU A 155 -0.20 -22.57 -15.85
N LYS A 156 0.25 -22.33 -14.61
CA LYS A 156 0.30 -23.33 -13.53
C LYS A 156 1.02 -24.60 -13.98
N TYR A 157 2.05 -24.45 -14.80
CA TYR A 157 2.85 -25.56 -15.30
C TYR A 157 3.99 -25.89 -14.33
N LYS A 158 4.53 -27.10 -14.40
CA LYS A 158 5.68 -27.48 -13.58
C LYS A 158 6.96 -26.87 -14.18
N ASP A 159 7.72 -26.14 -13.37
CA ASP A 159 9.05 -25.69 -13.76
C ASP A 159 10.04 -26.88 -13.82
N PRO A 160 10.93 -26.92 -14.83
CA PRO A 160 11.11 -25.96 -15.92
C PRO A 160 10.06 -26.07 -17.05
N LEU A 161 9.69 -24.92 -17.64
CA LEU A 161 8.82 -24.88 -18.82
C LEU A 161 9.40 -25.68 -19.99
N PRO A 162 8.63 -26.51 -20.73
CA PRO A 162 9.13 -27.29 -21.86
C PRO A 162 9.73 -26.45 -22.99
N ASN A 163 10.80 -26.96 -23.63
CA ASN A 163 11.50 -26.27 -24.72
C ASN A 163 10.58 -25.93 -25.91
N THR A 164 9.56 -26.74 -26.20
CA THR A 164 8.58 -26.45 -27.25
C THR A 164 7.84 -25.14 -26.99
N ILE A 165 7.42 -24.90 -25.74
CA ILE A 165 6.70 -23.68 -25.34
C ILE A 165 7.66 -22.49 -25.32
N ARG A 166 8.89 -22.67 -24.82
CA ARG A 166 9.91 -21.61 -24.84
C ARG A 166 10.25 -21.17 -26.26
N ASN A 167 10.46 -22.11 -27.18
CA ASN A 167 10.72 -21.80 -28.58
C ASN A 167 9.54 -21.08 -29.23
N PHE A 168 8.31 -21.46 -28.91
CA PHE A 168 7.13 -20.79 -29.44
C PHE A 168 7.00 -19.36 -28.91
N ALA A 169 7.20 -19.15 -27.60
CA ALA A 169 7.24 -17.82 -26.99
C ALA A 169 8.39 -16.96 -27.51
N TRP A 170 9.57 -17.56 -27.73
CA TRP A 170 10.71 -16.91 -28.35
C TRP A 170 10.37 -16.41 -29.76
N ASN A 171 9.76 -17.26 -30.59
CA ASN A 171 9.35 -16.87 -31.94
C ASN A 171 8.35 -15.71 -31.92
N ILE A 172 7.39 -15.71 -30.98
CA ILE A 172 6.47 -14.59 -30.79
C ILE A 172 7.23 -13.30 -30.49
N ALA A 173 8.17 -13.34 -29.54
CA ALA A 173 8.96 -12.17 -29.18
C ALA A 173 9.84 -11.69 -30.35
N ARG A 174 10.53 -12.63 -31.00
CA ARG A 174 11.46 -12.42 -32.12
C ARG A 174 10.77 -11.77 -33.32
N PHE A 175 9.56 -12.19 -33.68
CA PHE A 175 8.83 -11.64 -34.83
C PHE A 175 7.97 -10.42 -34.50
N SER A 176 7.85 -10.05 -33.22
CA SER A 176 7.07 -8.88 -32.82
C SER A 176 7.88 -7.59 -32.94
N ASN A 177 7.36 -6.62 -33.70
CA ASN A 177 7.91 -5.27 -33.78
C ASN A 177 7.71 -4.47 -32.47
N ASP A 178 6.86 -4.98 -31.59
CA ASP A 178 6.55 -4.34 -30.31
C ASP A 178 7.52 -4.70 -29.18
N ILE A 179 8.46 -5.61 -29.44
CA ILE A 179 9.46 -6.06 -28.48
C ILE A 179 10.84 -5.69 -28.99
N GLN A 180 11.64 -5.08 -28.12
CA GLN A 180 13.03 -4.69 -28.37
C GLN A 180 13.96 -5.53 -27.49
N PHE A 181 15.16 -5.78 -27.99
CA PHE A 181 16.15 -6.62 -27.33
C PHE A 181 17.37 -5.78 -26.96
N PHE A 182 17.79 -5.89 -25.71
CA PHE A 182 18.92 -5.16 -25.16
C PHE A 182 19.90 -6.09 -24.47
N LYS A 183 21.19 -5.80 -24.61
CA LYS A 183 22.27 -6.44 -23.86
C LYS A 183 22.62 -5.58 -22.65
N LEU A 184 22.56 -6.17 -21.47
CA LEU A 184 23.04 -5.57 -20.23
C LEU A 184 24.57 -5.68 -20.12
N GLN A 185 25.17 -4.71 -19.44
CA GLN A 185 26.60 -4.75 -19.09
C GLN A 185 26.87 -5.85 -18.05
N GLU A 186 26.01 -5.96 -17.04
CA GLU A 186 26.07 -6.97 -15.99
C GLU A 186 24.88 -7.93 -16.12
N SER A 187 25.10 -9.20 -15.78
CA SER A 187 24.04 -10.20 -15.79
C SER A 187 23.03 -9.89 -14.69
N ARG A 188 21.73 -9.90 -15.02
CA ARG A 188 20.69 -9.77 -14.01
C ARG A 188 20.55 -11.07 -13.21
N GLU A 189 20.25 -10.94 -11.93
CA GLU A 189 19.94 -12.08 -11.07
C GLU A 189 18.62 -12.76 -11.47
N LYS A 190 18.45 -14.01 -11.04
CA LYS A 190 17.26 -14.81 -11.36
C LYS A 190 16.01 -14.25 -10.71
N LEU A 191 14.88 -14.33 -11.40
CA LEU A 191 13.60 -13.88 -10.85
C LEU A 191 13.09 -14.85 -9.78
N HIS A 192 12.93 -14.36 -8.55
CA HIS A 192 12.21 -15.07 -7.50
C HIS A 192 10.81 -14.47 -7.32
N ILE A 193 9.76 -15.23 -7.67
CA ILE A 193 8.37 -14.83 -7.42
C ILE A 193 8.09 -15.00 -5.92
N TYR A 194 8.13 -13.88 -5.20
CA TYR A 194 7.83 -13.85 -3.77
C TYR A 194 6.32 -13.96 -3.53
N ASP A 195 5.90 -15.10 -2.98
CA ASP A 195 4.52 -15.33 -2.55
C ASP A 195 4.36 -14.95 -1.07
N ARG A 196 3.86 -13.73 -0.84
CA ARG A 196 3.59 -13.17 0.49
C ARG A 196 2.54 -13.95 1.28
N TYR A 197 1.78 -14.84 0.66
CA TYR A 197 0.70 -15.58 1.32
C TYR A 197 1.13 -16.92 1.89
N LYS A 198 2.39 -17.34 1.71
CA LYS A 198 2.95 -18.55 2.31
C LYS A 198 3.10 -18.41 3.83
N ASP A 199 3.50 -17.24 4.28
CA ASP A 199 3.75 -16.96 5.69
C ASP A 199 2.54 -16.23 6.29
N ARG A 200 1.56 -17.00 6.77
CA ARG A 200 0.36 -16.48 7.44
C ARG A 200 0.33 -16.86 8.91
N ASP A 201 -0.14 -15.96 9.76
CA ASP A 201 -0.43 -16.25 11.17
C ASP A 201 -1.49 -17.36 11.26
N LEU A 202 -1.19 -18.44 11.97
CA LEU A 202 -2.08 -19.58 12.14
C LEU A 202 -3.41 -19.18 12.81
N VAL A 203 -3.38 -18.15 13.66
CA VAL A 203 -4.55 -17.74 14.44
C VAL A 203 -5.52 -16.92 13.60
N LEU A 204 -5.10 -15.74 13.12
CA LEU A 204 -5.97 -14.79 12.40
C LEU A 204 -5.77 -14.78 10.89
N GLY A 205 -4.81 -15.55 10.35
CA GLY A 205 -4.56 -15.66 8.91
C GLY A 205 -3.93 -14.42 8.28
N GLU A 206 -3.41 -13.49 9.08
CA GLU A 206 -2.72 -12.28 8.63
C GLU A 206 -1.36 -12.62 8.01
N VAL A 207 -0.94 -11.86 7.00
CA VAL A 207 0.37 -12.05 6.37
C VAL A 207 1.47 -11.54 7.29
N ILE A 208 2.55 -12.33 7.45
CA ILE A 208 3.70 -11.98 8.27
C ILE A 208 4.73 -11.24 7.41
N ASP A 209 5.14 -10.05 7.83
CA ASP A 209 6.20 -9.28 7.15
C ASP A 209 7.53 -10.07 7.26
N PRO A 210 8.26 -10.30 6.15
CA PRO A 210 9.48 -11.10 6.18
C PRO A 210 10.57 -10.47 7.07
N VAL A 211 11.45 -11.29 7.64
CA VAL A 211 12.60 -10.81 8.44
C VAL A 211 13.53 -9.98 7.56
N GLU A 212 13.83 -10.50 6.37
CA GLU A 212 14.69 -9.88 5.38
C GLU A 212 13.90 -9.73 4.08
N ALA A 213 14.01 -8.56 3.45
CA ALA A 213 13.39 -8.36 2.16
C ALA A 213 14.09 -9.25 1.11
N PRO A 214 13.36 -9.98 0.25
CA PRO A 214 13.95 -10.62 -0.91
C PRO A 214 14.69 -9.58 -1.75
N LEU A 215 15.73 -10.03 -2.43
CA LEU A 215 16.52 -9.15 -3.29
C LEU A 215 15.63 -8.50 -4.35
N ASP A 216 15.69 -7.18 -4.42
CA ASP A 216 15.00 -6.41 -5.45
C ASP A 216 15.86 -6.31 -6.70
N ILE A 217 15.59 -7.19 -7.67
CA ILE A 217 16.26 -7.18 -8.98
C ILE A 217 15.83 -6.00 -9.88
N TYR A 218 14.91 -5.16 -9.40
CA TYR A 218 14.39 -4.00 -10.11
C TYR A 218 14.38 -2.73 -9.26
N PRO A 219 15.56 -2.18 -8.93
CA PRO A 219 15.65 -0.99 -8.12
C PRO A 219 14.95 0.20 -8.77
N PHE A 220 14.46 1.11 -7.94
CA PHE A 220 13.78 2.32 -8.41
C PHE A 220 14.77 3.33 -8.99
N CYS A 221 14.78 3.46 -10.31
CA CYS A 221 15.59 4.36 -11.10
C CYS A 221 14.72 5.01 -12.19
N PRO A 222 13.94 6.06 -11.87
CA PRO A 222 13.02 6.68 -12.82
C PRO A 222 13.78 7.38 -13.95
N VAL A 223 13.42 7.08 -15.19
CA VAL A 223 14.00 7.71 -16.38
C VAL A 223 13.31 9.05 -16.64
N LYS A 224 14.08 10.08 -16.96
CA LYS A 224 13.60 11.47 -17.17
C LYS A 224 13.60 11.92 -18.64
N GLU A 225 13.79 11.00 -19.58
CA GLU A 225 13.77 11.34 -21.01
C GLU A 225 12.35 11.59 -21.51
N GLN A 226 12.20 12.56 -22.42
CA GLN A 226 10.90 12.99 -22.95
C GLN A 226 10.11 11.87 -23.65
N ASN A 227 10.80 10.83 -24.14
CA ASN A 227 10.19 9.74 -24.92
C ASN A 227 10.14 8.38 -24.18
N ALA A 228 10.58 8.31 -22.92
CA ALA A 228 10.61 7.05 -22.16
C ALA A 228 10.06 7.23 -20.75
N LEU A 229 8.89 6.64 -20.48
CA LEU A 229 8.31 6.57 -19.15
C LEU A 229 8.61 5.22 -18.51
N GLY A 230 9.00 5.23 -17.24
CA GLY A 230 9.23 4.03 -16.44
C GLY A 230 10.50 4.07 -15.61
N SER A 231 10.76 2.97 -14.92
CA SER A 231 11.93 2.79 -14.07
C SER A 231 12.84 1.71 -14.66
N ALA A 232 14.11 2.07 -14.89
CA ALA A 232 15.12 1.14 -15.38
C ALA A 232 16.51 1.54 -14.89
N SER A 233 17.19 0.62 -14.22
CA SER A 233 18.54 0.84 -13.68
C SER A 233 19.62 0.82 -14.76
N SER A 234 19.41 0.02 -15.81
CA SER A 234 20.36 -0.16 -16.90
C SER A 234 19.98 0.63 -18.15
N PHE A 235 19.17 1.70 -18.03
CA PHE A 235 18.63 2.40 -19.19
C PHE A 235 19.75 3.00 -20.07
N ASP A 236 20.73 3.66 -19.45
CA ASP A 236 21.83 4.33 -20.14
C ASP A 236 22.97 3.37 -20.55
N THR A 237 23.10 2.22 -19.86
CA THR A 237 24.21 1.29 -20.05
C THR A 237 23.90 0.14 -21.00
N ARG A 238 22.62 -0.15 -21.25
CA ARG A 238 22.20 -1.26 -22.12
C ARG A 238 22.37 -0.92 -23.61
N VAL A 239 22.74 -1.93 -24.40
CA VAL A 239 22.94 -1.77 -25.86
C VAL A 239 21.80 -2.44 -26.61
N ASN A 240 21.17 -1.75 -27.55
CA ASN A 240 20.13 -2.33 -28.40
C ASN A 240 20.75 -3.29 -29.43
N ILE A 241 20.38 -4.56 -29.35
CA ILE A 241 20.86 -5.64 -30.22
C ILE A 241 19.71 -6.31 -31.01
N SER A 242 18.58 -5.62 -31.14
CA SER A 242 17.37 -6.17 -31.75
C SER A 242 17.59 -6.73 -33.15
N ASN A 243 18.41 -6.09 -33.98
CA ASN A 243 18.63 -6.52 -35.36
C ASN A 243 19.37 -7.86 -35.44
N GLU A 244 20.35 -8.09 -34.55
CA GLU A 244 21.15 -9.31 -34.50
C GLU A 244 20.33 -10.48 -33.92
N VAL A 245 19.66 -10.21 -32.80
CA VAL A 245 18.92 -11.23 -32.05
C VAL A 245 17.70 -11.75 -32.83
N ARG A 246 17.07 -10.90 -33.67
CA ARG A 246 15.93 -11.28 -34.50
C ARG A 246 16.25 -12.33 -35.57
N SER A 247 17.51 -12.62 -35.87
CA SER A 247 17.89 -13.72 -36.78
C SER A 247 18.14 -15.05 -36.08
N MET A 248 18.38 -15.04 -34.76
CA MET A 248 18.89 -16.19 -34.01
C MET A 248 17.77 -17.09 -33.45
N TYR A 249 18.11 -18.37 -33.28
CA TYR A 249 17.26 -19.33 -32.56
C TYR A 249 17.48 -19.24 -31.05
N LEU A 250 16.52 -19.77 -30.27
CA LEU A 250 16.55 -19.66 -28.81
C LEU A 250 17.85 -20.21 -28.20
N GLU A 251 18.30 -21.39 -28.66
CA GLU A 251 19.51 -22.04 -28.15
C GLU A 251 20.78 -21.21 -28.40
N GLU A 252 20.86 -20.57 -29.57
CA GLU A 252 21.99 -19.70 -29.94
C GLU A 252 22.02 -18.45 -29.06
N VAL A 253 20.86 -17.87 -28.80
CA VAL A 253 20.70 -16.65 -27.99
C VAL A 253 21.01 -16.93 -26.52
N GLU A 254 20.50 -18.04 -25.97
CA GLU A 254 20.78 -18.45 -24.60
C GLU A 254 22.28 -18.70 -24.39
N LYS A 255 22.97 -19.27 -25.39
CA LYS A 255 24.42 -19.49 -25.34
C LYS A 255 25.24 -18.19 -25.47
N SER A 256 24.81 -17.27 -26.33
CA SER A 256 25.58 -16.04 -26.62
C SER A 256 25.37 -14.92 -25.59
N TYR A 257 24.17 -14.79 -25.03
CA TYR A 257 23.82 -13.67 -24.15
C TYR A 257 23.32 -14.08 -22.76
N GLY A 258 22.73 -15.28 -22.62
CA GLY A 258 22.20 -15.78 -21.35
C GLY A 258 21.36 -14.75 -20.60
N SER A 259 21.67 -14.54 -19.32
CA SER A 259 20.99 -13.59 -18.44
C SER A 259 21.35 -12.11 -18.65
N GLN A 260 22.22 -11.79 -19.63
CA GLN A 260 22.47 -10.41 -20.05
C GLN A 260 21.47 -9.93 -21.09
N LEU A 261 20.70 -10.83 -21.72
CA LEU A 261 19.66 -10.44 -22.67
C LEU A 261 18.39 -10.02 -21.92
N VAL A 262 17.88 -8.85 -22.28
CA VAL A 262 16.62 -8.32 -21.77
C VAL A 262 15.68 -7.96 -22.92
N LEU A 263 14.43 -8.39 -22.78
CA LEU A 263 13.33 -8.09 -23.69
C LEU A 263 12.50 -6.96 -23.09
N VAL A 264 12.22 -5.92 -23.88
CA VAL A 264 11.48 -4.74 -23.44
C VAL A 264 10.34 -4.49 -24.42
N GLY A 265 9.12 -4.37 -23.90
CA GLY A 265 7.98 -3.92 -24.70
C GLY A 265 8.09 -2.44 -25.05
N THR A 266 7.66 -2.05 -26.25
CA THR A 266 7.53 -0.63 -26.61
C THR A 266 6.64 0.12 -25.60
N GLN A 267 6.81 1.43 -25.50
CA GLN A 267 6.00 2.28 -24.60
C GLN A 267 4.49 2.06 -24.79
N ARG A 268 4.06 1.85 -26.04
CA ARG A 268 2.66 1.54 -26.39
C ARG A 268 2.19 0.23 -25.78
N CYS A 269 2.98 -0.84 -25.88
CA CYS A 269 2.61 -2.15 -25.33
C CYS A 269 2.64 -2.16 -23.80
N ARG A 270 3.61 -1.49 -23.18
CA ARG A 270 3.64 -1.30 -21.72
C ARG A 270 2.43 -0.52 -21.22
N LYS A 271 2.07 0.60 -21.87
CA LYS A 271 0.85 1.36 -21.53
C LYS A 271 -0.39 0.49 -21.68
N LYS A 272 -0.50 -0.30 -22.77
CA LYS A 272 -1.63 -1.22 -23.00
C LYS A 272 -1.70 -2.36 -21.98
N ALA A 273 -0.57 -2.84 -21.49
CA ALA A 273 -0.52 -3.89 -20.47
C ALA A 273 -1.05 -3.38 -19.12
N ILE A 274 -0.66 -2.15 -18.77
CA ILE A 274 -1.04 -1.48 -17.51
C ILE A 274 -2.48 -0.98 -17.54
N VAL A 275 -2.86 -0.28 -18.61
CA VAL A 275 -4.12 0.45 -18.72
C VAL A 275 -5.22 -0.49 -19.21
N HIS A 276 -6.31 -0.57 -18.45
CA HIS A 276 -7.49 -1.33 -18.80
C HIS A 276 -8.42 -0.53 -19.76
N GLY A 277 -9.31 -1.23 -20.47
CA GLY A 277 -10.19 -0.61 -21.47
C GLY A 277 -11.21 0.39 -20.93
N LEU A 278 -11.45 0.41 -19.61
CA LEU A 278 -12.35 1.36 -18.94
C LEU A 278 -11.67 2.69 -18.56
N VAL A 279 -10.36 2.81 -18.71
CA VAL A 279 -9.63 4.04 -18.42
C VAL A 279 -9.77 5.00 -19.59
N ASP A 280 -10.01 6.29 -19.32
CA ASP A 280 -10.05 7.32 -20.35
C ASP A 280 -8.70 7.36 -21.11
N PRO A 281 -8.70 7.17 -22.45
CA PRO A 281 -7.49 7.19 -23.27
C PRO A 281 -6.67 8.49 -23.16
N ASN A 282 -7.32 9.59 -22.78
CA ASN A 282 -6.70 10.91 -22.64
C ASN A 282 -5.98 11.11 -21.30
N VAL A 283 -6.06 10.15 -20.37
CA VAL A 283 -5.34 10.24 -19.10
C VAL A 283 -3.84 10.15 -19.37
N GLU A 284 -3.14 11.19 -18.95
CA GLU A 284 -1.69 11.27 -18.94
C GLU A 284 -1.17 10.99 -17.53
N PHE A 285 -0.15 10.12 -17.44
CA PHE A 285 0.48 9.77 -16.18
C PHE A 285 1.79 10.54 -16.04
N SER A 286 2.03 11.09 -14.85
CA SER A 286 3.35 11.60 -14.49
C SER A 286 4.38 10.47 -14.50
N SER A 287 5.67 10.81 -14.61
CA SER A 287 6.75 9.80 -14.58
C SER A 287 6.69 8.93 -13.32
N ILE A 288 6.35 9.52 -12.17
CA ILE A 288 6.24 8.80 -10.89
C ILE A 288 5.01 7.89 -10.88
N GLN A 289 3.86 8.37 -11.34
CA GLN A 289 2.64 7.57 -11.45
C GLN A 289 2.86 6.35 -12.35
N TYR A 290 3.53 6.55 -13.49
CA TYR A 290 3.83 5.46 -14.40
C TYR A 290 4.80 4.43 -13.79
N CYS A 291 5.82 4.89 -13.04
CA CYS A 291 6.71 3.98 -12.29
C CYS A 291 5.97 3.18 -11.21
N LEU A 292 5.02 3.80 -10.50
CA LEU A 292 4.15 3.11 -9.54
C LEU A 292 3.34 2.02 -10.24
N LEU A 293 2.75 2.35 -11.40
CA LEU A 293 1.96 1.39 -12.18
C LEU A 293 2.81 0.23 -12.72
N GLU A 294 4.05 0.48 -13.16
CA GLU A 294 4.97 -0.60 -13.55
C GLU A 294 5.27 -1.51 -12.36
N ARG A 295 5.50 -0.95 -11.17
CA ARG A 295 5.76 -1.74 -9.95
C ARG A 295 4.55 -2.57 -9.54
N ILE A 296 3.35 -1.99 -9.57
CA ILE A 296 2.09 -2.71 -9.29
C ILE A 296 1.87 -3.81 -10.34
N GLY A 297 2.07 -3.48 -11.62
CA GLY A 297 1.94 -4.41 -12.73
C GLY A 297 2.89 -5.61 -12.63
N ARG A 298 4.10 -5.39 -12.09
CA ARG A 298 5.08 -6.45 -11.86
C ARG A 298 4.60 -7.54 -10.90
N SER A 299 3.69 -7.20 -9.99
CA SER A 299 3.19 -8.14 -8.99
C SER A 299 1.91 -8.87 -9.41
N ARG A 300 1.36 -8.58 -10.60
CA ARG A 300 0.20 -9.26 -11.19
C ARG A 300 -0.91 -9.47 -10.14
N THR A 301 -1.33 -10.72 -9.93
CA THR A 301 -2.42 -11.10 -9.03
C THR A 301 -2.06 -10.99 -7.54
N PHE A 302 -0.77 -10.96 -7.20
CA PHE A 302 -0.33 -10.76 -5.81
C PHE A 302 -0.50 -9.31 -5.35
N GLY A 303 -0.53 -8.35 -6.29
CA GLY A 303 -0.60 -6.93 -6.00
C GLY A 303 0.62 -6.39 -5.25
N GLU A 304 0.63 -5.09 -5.01
CA GLU A 304 1.65 -4.40 -4.21
C GLU A 304 1.07 -3.72 -2.99
N ILE A 305 1.78 -3.81 -1.87
CA ILE A 305 1.38 -3.23 -0.60
C ILE A 305 1.95 -1.81 -0.44
N THR A 306 1.20 -0.93 0.22
CA THR A 306 1.65 0.45 0.51
C THR A 306 2.64 0.54 1.66
N GLN A 307 2.61 -0.42 2.60
CA GLN A 307 3.47 -0.47 3.78
C GLN A 307 4.09 -1.86 3.95
N GLY A 308 5.24 -1.95 4.62
CA GLY A 308 6.00 -3.19 4.83
C GLY A 308 7.37 -3.16 4.15
N LYS A 309 8.19 -4.21 4.35
CA LYS A 309 9.56 -4.24 3.79
C LYS A 309 9.60 -4.41 2.27
N VAL A 310 8.63 -5.13 1.71
CA VAL A 310 8.46 -5.33 0.26
C VAL A 310 7.23 -4.54 -0.21
N SER A 311 7.38 -3.22 -0.29
CA SER A 311 6.27 -2.29 -0.51
C SER A 311 6.61 -1.15 -1.48
N LEU A 312 5.60 -0.35 -1.83
CA LEU A 312 5.74 0.84 -2.67
C LEU A 312 6.55 1.98 -2.03
N GLN A 313 6.97 1.84 -0.77
CA GLN A 313 7.81 2.82 -0.08
C GLN A 313 9.19 3.00 -0.75
N VAL A 314 9.63 2.02 -1.55
CA VAL A 314 10.86 2.12 -2.37
C VAL A 314 10.77 3.28 -3.38
N ILE A 315 9.57 3.54 -3.90
CA ILE A 315 9.32 4.59 -4.91
C ILE A 315 9.04 5.93 -4.23
N SER A 316 8.20 5.92 -3.21
CA SER A 316 7.81 7.13 -2.48
C SER A 316 8.06 6.93 -0.99
N LYS A 317 9.17 7.50 -0.51
CA LYS A 317 9.55 7.47 0.91
C LYS A 317 8.57 8.24 1.80
N ASP A 318 7.85 9.20 1.22
CA ASP A 318 6.84 10.00 1.90
C ASP A 318 5.44 9.39 1.70
N PRO A 319 4.78 8.88 2.77
CA PRO A 319 3.45 8.30 2.68
C PRO A 319 2.40 9.26 2.10
N LYS A 320 2.55 10.57 2.31
CA LYS A 320 1.60 11.57 1.79
C LYS A 320 1.66 11.67 0.28
N THR A 321 2.86 11.68 -0.29
CA THR A 321 3.06 11.65 -1.75
C THR A 321 2.53 10.36 -2.36
N LEU A 322 2.73 9.21 -1.70
CA LEU A 322 2.16 7.93 -2.15
C LEU A 322 0.63 7.96 -2.14
N PHE A 323 0.03 8.48 -1.07
CA PHE A 323 -1.42 8.64 -0.95
C PHE A 323 -2.00 9.49 -2.09
N TYR A 324 -1.39 10.65 -2.38
CA TYR A 324 -1.85 11.53 -3.46
C TYR A 324 -1.79 10.87 -4.84
N ASN A 325 -0.68 10.20 -5.16
CA ASN A 325 -0.56 9.48 -6.43
C ASN A 325 -1.56 8.31 -6.51
N ARG A 326 -1.75 7.57 -5.41
CA ARG A 326 -2.74 6.49 -5.32
C ARG A 326 -4.16 7.02 -5.54
N LYS A 327 -4.53 8.16 -4.94
CA LYS A 327 -5.85 8.79 -5.07
C LYS A 327 -6.16 9.08 -6.54
N ILE A 328 -5.26 9.79 -7.23
CA ILE A 328 -5.41 10.10 -8.66
C ILE A 328 -5.53 8.83 -9.52
N LEU A 329 -4.69 7.82 -9.26
CA LEU A 329 -4.72 6.57 -10.02
C LEU A 329 -6.02 5.78 -9.79
N SER A 330 -6.61 5.89 -8.60
CA SER A 330 -7.87 5.23 -8.25
C SER A 330 -9.06 5.96 -8.87
N GLU A 331 -9.10 7.30 -8.81
CA GLU A 331 -10.12 8.15 -9.44
C GLU A 331 -10.19 7.95 -10.96
N ASN A 332 -9.04 7.72 -11.60
CA ASN A 332 -8.95 7.41 -13.03
C ASN A 332 -9.19 5.92 -13.37
N ASN A 333 -9.63 5.10 -12.41
CA ASN A 333 -9.92 3.68 -12.60
C ASN A 333 -8.73 2.87 -13.18
N VAL A 334 -7.50 3.21 -12.80
CA VAL A 334 -6.29 2.49 -13.25
C VAL A 334 -5.89 1.41 -12.25
N ILE A 335 -6.11 1.67 -10.97
CA ILE A 335 -5.81 0.73 -9.88
C ILE A 335 -7.05 0.42 -9.05
N MET A 336 -7.09 -0.82 -8.57
CA MET A 336 -8.01 -1.27 -7.53
C MET A 336 -7.28 -1.32 -6.21
N LYS A 337 -7.98 -1.01 -5.12
CA LYS A 337 -7.44 -0.99 -3.77
C LYS A 337 -8.24 -1.90 -2.84
N GLN A 338 -7.55 -2.53 -1.89
CA GLN A 338 -8.15 -3.36 -0.84
C GLN A 338 -7.46 -3.11 0.50
N PRO A 339 -8.19 -3.15 1.63
CA PRO A 339 -7.55 -3.09 2.95
C PRO A 339 -6.64 -4.31 3.14
N PHE A 340 -5.45 -4.09 3.70
CA PHE A 340 -4.48 -5.17 3.89
C PHE A 340 -3.68 -4.98 5.18
N ASN A 341 -3.83 -5.93 6.10
CA ASN A 341 -3.12 -5.93 7.37
C ASN A 341 -1.93 -6.89 7.33
N ILE A 342 -0.81 -6.40 7.84
CA ILE A 342 0.45 -7.13 7.92
C ILE A 342 0.86 -7.21 9.39
N LYS A 343 1.29 -8.39 9.81
CA LYS A 343 1.81 -8.61 11.14
C LYS A 343 3.33 -8.65 11.10
N THR A 344 3.98 -7.83 11.90
CA THR A 344 5.43 -7.92 12.08
C THR A 344 5.78 -9.09 13.00
N LEU A 345 7.01 -9.59 12.90
CA LEU A 345 7.51 -10.67 13.77
C LEU A 345 7.49 -10.31 15.27
N TYR A 346 7.55 -9.02 15.60
CA TYR A 346 7.45 -8.52 16.97
C TYR A 346 6.00 -8.41 17.48
N GLY A 347 5.02 -8.84 16.67
CA GLY A 347 3.60 -8.82 17.04
C GLY A 347 2.88 -7.50 16.77
N ASN A 348 3.56 -6.48 16.23
CA ASN A 348 2.89 -5.23 15.84
C ASN A 348 2.12 -5.43 14.53
N HIS A 349 0.93 -4.84 14.45
CA HIS A 349 0.11 -4.82 13.24
C HIS A 349 0.38 -3.54 12.46
N ILE A 350 0.53 -3.68 11.15
CA ILE A 350 0.69 -2.60 10.19
C ILE A 350 -0.52 -2.66 9.27
N SER A 351 -1.34 -1.62 9.32
CA SER A 351 -2.46 -1.45 8.39
C SER A 351 -1.98 -0.73 7.15
N GLY A 352 -2.16 -1.37 6.00
CA GLY A 352 -1.86 -0.81 4.70
C GLY A 352 -2.97 -1.11 3.71
N THR A 353 -2.66 -0.88 2.45
CA THR A 353 -3.56 -1.11 1.34
C THR A 353 -2.84 -1.96 0.31
N LEU A 354 -3.54 -2.96 -0.21
CA LEU A 354 -3.10 -3.77 -1.34
C LEU A 354 -3.63 -3.15 -2.62
N LEU A 355 -2.73 -2.91 -3.57
CA LEU A 355 -3.02 -2.29 -4.85
C LEU A 355 -2.84 -3.30 -5.98
N HIS A 356 -3.79 -3.33 -6.90
CA HIS A 356 -3.74 -4.11 -8.12
C HIS A 356 -4.02 -3.23 -9.32
N LEU A 357 -3.52 -3.63 -10.48
CA LEU A 357 -4.12 -3.15 -11.72
C LEU A 357 -5.49 -3.81 -11.87
N TYR A 358 -6.47 -3.10 -12.45
CA TYR A 358 -7.84 -3.62 -12.65
C TYR A 358 -7.86 -5.03 -13.25
N ARG A 359 -7.01 -5.29 -14.25
CA ARG A 359 -6.92 -6.58 -14.95
C ARG A 359 -6.47 -7.75 -14.07
N PHE A 360 -5.73 -7.49 -13.00
CA PHE A 360 -5.17 -8.51 -12.10
C PHE A 360 -5.80 -8.46 -10.71
N TYR A 361 -6.89 -7.70 -10.56
CA TYR A 361 -7.59 -7.62 -9.30
C TYR A 361 -8.06 -9.00 -8.86
N ASN A 362 -7.67 -9.39 -7.65
CA ASN A 362 -8.07 -10.64 -7.04
C ASN A 362 -8.46 -10.36 -5.60
N GLU A 363 -9.76 -10.44 -5.31
CA GLU A 363 -10.31 -10.06 -4.01
C GLU A 363 -9.68 -10.90 -2.88
N GLN A 364 -8.86 -10.28 -2.04
CA GLN A 364 -8.26 -10.93 -0.88
C GLN A 364 -9.14 -10.75 0.36
N LYS A 365 -9.92 -11.80 0.67
CA LYS A 365 -10.66 -11.86 1.94
C LYS A 365 -9.76 -12.36 3.06
N THR A 366 -9.77 -11.62 4.17
CA THR A 366 -9.05 -12.04 5.38
C THR A 366 -9.75 -13.24 6.03
N LYS A 367 -9.01 -14.09 6.76
CA LYS A 367 -9.61 -15.22 7.48
C LYS A 367 -10.66 -14.72 8.49
N THR A 368 -10.43 -13.56 9.10
CA THR A 368 -11.38 -12.90 10.00
C THR A 368 -12.66 -12.49 9.30
N GLU A 369 -12.58 -11.90 8.10
CA GLU A 369 -13.75 -11.55 7.29
C GLU A 369 -14.55 -12.81 6.89
N VAL A 370 -13.87 -13.88 6.46
CA VAL A 370 -14.50 -15.16 6.10
C VAL A 370 -15.19 -15.79 7.32
N MET A 371 -14.52 -15.84 8.48
CA MET A 371 -15.13 -16.34 9.72
C MET A 371 -16.34 -15.49 10.13
N THR A 372 -16.27 -14.17 9.97
CA THR A 372 -17.39 -13.27 10.26
C THR A 372 -18.58 -13.56 9.34
N GLN A 373 -18.33 -13.74 8.02
CA GLN A 373 -19.36 -14.10 7.06
C GLN A 373 -20.05 -15.42 7.44
N GLN A 374 -19.27 -16.44 7.81
CA GLN A 374 -19.80 -17.73 8.26
C GLN A 374 -20.63 -17.62 9.56
N ILE A 375 -20.15 -16.86 10.55
CA ILE A 375 -20.88 -16.66 11.81
C ILE A 375 -22.20 -15.93 11.55
N VAL A 376 -22.18 -14.86 10.74
CA VAL A 376 -23.40 -14.11 10.40
C VAL A 376 -24.40 -14.97 9.65
N GLU A 377 -23.95 -15.84 8.74
CA GLU A 377 -24.81 -16.76 8.00
C GLU A 377 -25.46 -17.81 8.92
N VAL A 378 -24.69 -18.39 9.85
CA VAL A 378 -25.23 -19.32 10.86
C VAL A 378 -26.23 -18.62 11.78
N LEU A 379 -25.91 -17.42 12.26
CA LEU A 379 -26.82 -16.63 13.09
C LEU A 379 -28.12 -16.29 12.36
N ARG A 380 -28.07 -16.00 11.05
CA ARG A 380 -29.27 -15.73 10.23
C ARG A 380 -30.24 -16.92 10.20
N ASN A 381 -29.71 -18.14 10.26
CA ASN A 381 -30.50 -19.38 10.21
C ASN A 381 -30.99 -19.85 11.59
N LYS A 382 -30.58 -19.19 12.68
CA LYS A 382 -30.96 -19.56 14.06
C LYS A 382 -32.15 -18.73 14.56
N PRO A 383 -33.02 -19.31 15.41
CA PRO A 383 -34.14 -18.59 15.99
C PRO A 383 -33.64 -17.43 16.85
N GLY A 384 -34.23 -16.25 16.66
CA GLY A 384 -33.84 -15.03 17.39
C GLY A 384 -32.47 -14.46 17.02
N TYR A 385 -31.84 -14.94 15.94
CA TYR A 385 -30.49 -14.52 15.49
C TYR A 385 -29.41 -14.63 16.57
N ARG A 386 -29.56 -15.61 17.46
CA ARG A 386 -28.71 -15.83 18.64
C ARG A 386 -28.16 -17.23 18.68
N ILE A 387 -26.94 -17.37 19.21
CA ILE A 387 -26.32 -18.67 19.49
C ILE A 387 -25.53 -18.61 20.81
N GLU A 388 -25.48 -19.73 21.54
CA GLU A 388 -24.63 -19.88 22.73
C GLU A 388 -23.15 -20.02 22.32
N TYR A 389 -22.24 -19.48 23.15
CA TYR A 389 -20.79 -19.58 22.90
C TYR A 389 -20.27 -21.02 22.82
N ALA A 390 -20.84 -21.95 23.61
CA ALA A 390 -20.48 -23.37 23.57
C ALA A 390 -20.83 -23.99 22.21
N GLU A 391 -22.03 -23.74 21.72
CA GLU A 391 -22.48 -24.22 20.40
C GLU A 391 -21.67 -23.57 19.26
N ALA A 392 -21.33 -22.28 19.38
CA ALA A 392 -20.43 -21.62 18.42
C ALA A 392 -19.04 -22.29 18.38
N LYS A 393 -18.48 -22.69 19.53
CA LYS A 393 -17.20 -23.41 19.56
C LYS A 393 -17.28 -24.77 18.88
N GLU A 394 -18.38 -25.50 19.06
CA GLU A 394 -18.60 -26.80 18.42
C GLU A 394 -18.76 -26.68 16.90
N ILE A 395 -19.50 -25.68 16.43
CA ILE A 395 -19.75 -25.48 14.99
C ILE A 395 -18.49 -25.02 14.26
N PHE A 396 -17.72 -24.08 14.82
CA PHE A 396 -16.61 -23.45 14.11
C PHE A 396 -15.23 -24.09 14.42
N GLY A 397 -15.08 -24.89 15.48
CA GLY A 397 -13.91 -25.74 15.71
C GLY A 397 -12.58 -25.05 16.11
N TYR A 398 -12.56 -23.73 16.35
CA TYR A 398 -11.32 -22.98 16.66
C TYR A 398 -11.47 -21.99 17.85
N PRO A 399 -11.44 -22.46 19.12
CA PRO A 399 -11.78 -21.64 20.28
C PRO A 399 -10.86 -20.43 20.49
N VAL A 400 -9.56 -20.55 20.20
CA VAL A 400 -8.58 -19.45 20.37
C VAL A 400 -8.79 -18.35 19.34
N ALA A 401 -9.03 -18.71 18.08
CA ALA A 401 -9.28 -17.75 17.00
C ALA A 401 -10.61 -17.01 17.21
N LEU A 402 -11.67 -17.73 17.62
CA LEU A 402 -12.96 -17.13 17.98
C LEU A 402 -12.84 -16.14 19.13
N LYS A 403 -12.08 -16.48 20.19
CA LYS A 403 -11.87 -15.57 21.34
C LYS A 403 -11.16 -14.27 20.94
N LYS A 404 -10.24 -14.32 19.97
CA LYS A 404 -9.61 -13.11 19.41
C LYS A 404 -10.55 -12.36 18.47
N LEU A 405 -11.28 -13.07 17.62
CA LEU A 405 -12.25 -12.50 16.68
C LEU A 405 -13.35 -11.71 17.40
N PHE A 406 -13.91 -12.25 18.49
CA PHE A 406 -14.96 -11.58 19.27
C PHE A 406 -14.52 -10.27 19.93
N LYS A 407 -13.21 -10.05 20.08
CA LYS A 407 -12.64 -8.82 20.61
C LYS A 407 -12.34 -7.78 19.52
N LEU A 408 -12.40 -8.16 18.25
CA LEU A 408 -12.11 -7.25 17.15
C LEU A 408 -13.27 -6.25 16.96
N PRO A 409 -13.01 -4.94 16.91
CA PRO A 409 -14.06 -3.93 16.73
C PRO A 409 -14.80 -4.10 15.41
N GLU A 410 -14.13 -4.56 14.36
CA GLU A 410 -14.72 -4.83 13.04
C GLU A 410 -15.75 -5.96 13.13
N PHE A 411 -15.51 -6.98 13.95
CA PHE A 411 -16.47 -8.07 14.19
C PHE A 411 -17.67 -7.60 15.03
N GLN A 412 -17.40 -6.81 16.08
CA GLN A 412 -18.44 -6.30 17.00
C GLN A 412 -19.43 -5.35 16.32
N ARG A 413 -19.06 -4.77 15.18
CA ARG A 413 -19.96 -4.00 14.30
C ARG A 413 -21.13 -4.85 13.76
N PHE A 414 -20.92 -6.16 13.60
CA PHE A 414 -21.92 -7.08 13.05
C PHE A 414 -22.60 -7.92 14.13
N VAL A 415 -21.85 -8.32 15.15
CA VAL A 415 -22.31 -9.27 16.18
C VAL A 415 -22.07 -8.69 17.56
N LYS A 416 -23.13 -8.62 18.38
CA LYS A 416 -23.01 -8.34 19.81
C LYS A 416 -22.43 -9.57 20.51
N THR A 417 -21.27 -9.37 21.11
CA THR A 417 -20.56 -10.40 21.88
C THR A 417 -20.87 -10.26 23.37
N ASP A 418 -20.73 -11.37 24.10
CA ASP A 418 -20.85 -11.45 25.56
C ASP A 418 -22.18 -10.96 26.15
N MET A 419 -23.28 -11.10 25.41
CA MET A 419 -24.61 -10.77 25.92
C MET A 419 -25.12 -11.87 26.87
N PRO A 420 -25.40 -11.55 28.16
CA PRO A 420 -26.01 -12.49 29.08
C PRO A 420 -27.47 -12.73 28.68
N CYS A 421 -27.82 -13.99 28.48
CA CYS A 421 -29.18 -14.42 28.14
C CYS A 421 -29.57 -15.58 29.07
N PHE A 422 -30.83 -15.61 29.51
CA PHE A 422 -31.34 -16.76 30.23
C PHE A 422 -31.44 -17.95 29.28
N SER A 423 -31.02 -19.15 29.72
CA SER A 423 -31.07 -20.38 28.91
C SER A 423 -32.48 -20.69 28.36
N ARG A 424 -33.53 -20.23 29.06
CA ARG A 424 -34.93 -20.41 28.65
C ARG A 424 -35.28 -19.67 27.35
N ASP A 425 -34.66 -18.52 27.09
CA ASP A 425 -34.94 -17.69 25.92
C ASP A 425 -34.33 -18.26 24.64
N LEU A 426 -33.26 -19.05 24.76
CA LEU A 426 -32.57 -19.71 23.64
C LEU A 426 -33.17 -21.08 23.30
N TYR A 427 -33.63 -21.81 24.32
CA TYR A 427 -34.19 -23.15 24.15
C TYR A 427 -35.57 -23.25 24.81
N PRO A 428 -36.63 -22.62 24.27
CA PRO A 428 -37.97 -22.60 24.89
C PRO A 428 -38.59 -24.00 25.11
N ASN A 429 -38.05 -25.03 24.46
CA ASN A 429 -38.59 -26.39 24.43
C ASN A 429 -37.74 -27.44 25.17
N ASP A 430 -36.56 -27.09 25.72
CA ASP A 430 -35.63 -28.06 26.33
C ASP A 430 -35.34 -27.70 27.80
N SER A 431 -36.22 -28.13 28.69
CA SER A 431 -36.18 -27.82 30.12
C SER A 431 -34.95 -28.37 30.85
N SER A 432 -34.27 -29.36 30.26
CA SER A 432 -33.03 -29.96 30.78
C SER A 432 -31.85 -28.99 30.76
N LYS A 433 -31.88 -27.98 29.88
CA LYS A 433 -30.78 -27.01 29.69
C LYS A 433 -30.94 -25.72 30.48
N TRP A 434 -32.04 -25.55 31.22
CA TRP A 434 -32.40 -24.30 31.90
C TRP A 434 -31.85 -24.16 33.32
N ILE A 435 -31.57 -25.27 34.00
CA ILE A 435 -31.32 -25.30 35.43
C ILE A 435 -29.91 -25.84 35.70
N THR A 436 -29.13 -25.13 36.52
CA THR A 436 -27.83 -25.59 36.99
C THR A 436 -27.99 -26.64 38.09
N SER A 437 -26.96 -27.44 38.39
CA SER A 437 -26.96 -28.48 39.45
C SER A 437 -27.40 -27.97 40.83
N SER A 438 -27.37 -26.66 41.05
CA SER A 438 -27.76 -25.92 42.25
C SER A 438 -29.17 -25.29 42.18
N ASN A 439 -30.03 -25.73 41.26
CA ASN A 439 -31.43 -25.31 41.10
C ASN A 439 -31.64 -23.80 40.82
N LYS A 440 -30.64 -23.13 40.24
CA LYS A 440 -30.70 -21.74 39.75
C LYS A 440 -30.83 -21.72 38.23
N GLU A 441 -31.45 -20.69 37.68
CA GLU A 441 -31.58 -20.50 36.23
C GLU A 441 -30.21 -20.23 35.62
N ARG A 442 -29.86 -21.00 34.58
CA ARG A 442 -28.57 -20.90 33.90
C ARG A 442 -28.54 -19.64 33.02
N VAL A 443 -27.60 -18.74 33.29
CA VAL A 443 -27.29 -17.59 32.44
C VAL A 443 -26.14 -17.96 31.52
N VAL A 444 -26.34 -17.75 30.23
CA VAL A 444 -25.41 -18.15 29.16
C VAL A 444 -24.98 -16.93 28.37
N ARG A 445 -23.70 -16.88 27.98
CA ARG A 445 -23.20 -15.86 27.06
C ARG A 445 -23.58 -16.21 25.63
N THR A 446 -24.14 -15.23 24.94
CA THR A 446 -24.67 -15.40 23.58
C THR A 446 -24.01 -14.44 22.61
N LEU A 447 -23.94 -14.88 21.35
CA LEU A 447 -23.65 -14.03 20.21
C LEU A 447 -24.99 -13.67 19.56
N GLU A 448 -25.26 -12.38 19.37
CA GLU A 448 -26.48 -11.88 18.75
C GLU A 448 -26.14 -11.05 17.52
N LEU A 449 -26.81 -11.31 16.40
CA LEU A 449 -26.65 -10.49 15.20
C LEU A 449 -27.27 -9.10 15.39
N VAL A 450 -26.49 -8.03 15.14
CA VAL A 450 -26.97 -6.65 15.32
C VAL A 450 -28.06 -6.29 14.32
N ASN A 451 -27.88 -6.67 13.06
CA ASN A 451 -28.86 -6.40 12.00
C ASN A 451 -28.91 -7.58 11.01
N PRO A 452 -30.09 -8.19 10.79
CA PRO A 452 -30.27 -9.36 9.91
C PRO A 452 -29.93 -9.13 8.43
N ASN A 453 -30.04 -7.90 7.95
CA ASN A 453 -29.89 -7.52 6.54
C ASN A 453 -28.47 -7.04 6.19
N VAL A 454 -27.51 -7.16 7.09
CA VAL A 454 -26.16 -6.61 6.85
C VAL A 454 -25.40 -7.46 5.84
N ASN A 455 -24.87 -6.78 4.82
CA ASN A 455 -23.85 -7.33 3.93
C ASN A 455 -22.46 -7.11 4.55
N VAL A 456 -21.89 -8.18 5.11
CA VAL A 456 -20.57 -8.15 5.77
C VAL A 456 -19.48 -7.69 4.79
N SER A 457 -19.47 -8.17 3.54
CA SER A 457 -18.42 -7.83 2.57
C SER A 457 -18.45 -6.36 2.15
N GLY A 458 -19.63 -5.75 2.02
CA GLY A 458 -19.76 -4.33 1.69
C GLY A 458 -19.32 -3.44 2.85
N ALA A 459 -19.84 -3.73 4.04
CA ALA A 459 -19.56 -2.97 5.25
C ALA A 459 -18.08 -3.03 5.68
N TRP A 460 -17.38 -4.14 5.44
CA TRP A 460 -15.96 -4.30 5.75
C TRP A 460 -15.05 -3.40 4.89
N ASN A 461 -15.53 -2.97 3.72
CA ASN A 461 -14.77 -2.12 2.79
C ASN A 461 -15.09 -0.62 2.91
N GLU A 462 -16.11 -0.23 3.68
CA GLU A 462 -16.58 1.16 3.77
C GLU A 462 -15.67 2.11 4.58
N ASP A 463 -14.77 1.59 5.42
CA ASP A 463 -14.02 2.43 6.36
C ASP A 463 -12.95 3.32 5.66
N GLU A 464 -12.43 2.93 4.49
CA GLU A 464 -11.57 3.82 3.67
C GLU A 464 -12.40 4.92 2.94
N ALA A 465 -13.65 4.64 2.56
CA ALA A 465 -14.47 5.64 1.84
C ALA A 465 -14.76 6.88 2.70
N LYS A 466 -14.80 6.70 4.03
CA LYS A 466 -14.99 7.79 4.98
C LYS A 466 -13.73 8.63 5.22
N GLU A 467 -12.53 8.04 5.12
CA GLU A 467 -11.28 8.81 5.18
C GLU A 467 -11.05 9.65 3.92
N GLU A 468 -11.49 9.18 2.75
CA GLU A 468 -11.35 9.92 1.48
C GLU A 468 -12.31 11.11 1.34
N SER A 469 -13.45 11.08 2.04
CA SER A 469 -14.48 12.12 2.00
C SER A 469 -14.13 13.40 2.80
N SER A 470 -13.14 13.37 3.68
CA SER A 470 -12.80 14.54 4.52
C SER A 470 -12.24 15.73 3.74
N ASP A 471 -11.76 15.50 2.51
CA ASP A 471 -11.16 16.53 1.63
C ASP A 471 -11.95 16.70 0.32
N GLU A 472 -13.22 16.28 0.26
CA GLU A 472 -14.09 16.63 -0.88
C GLU A 472 -14.40 18.13 -0.83
N GLU A 473 -13.55 18.92 -1.50
CA GLU A 473 -13.86 20.28 -1.91
C GLU A 473 -15.12 20.24 -2.77
N VAL A 474 -16.24 20.65 -2.17
CA VAL A 474 -17.49 20.90 -2.90
C VAL A 474 -17.19 21.96 -3.96
N THR A 475 -17.11 21.51 -5.21
CA THR A 475 -16.88 22.37 -6.37
C THR A 475 -18.16 23.15 -6.66
N GLN A 476 -18.27 24.36 -6.12
CA GLN A 476 -19.25 25.34 -6.57
C GLN A 476 -18.64 26.74 -6.80
N GLU A 477 -18.90 27.24 -8.00
CA GLU A 477 -18.81 28.62 -8.53
C GLU A 477 -17.60 29.49 -8.11
N LEU A 478 -16.40 29.09 -8.55
CA LEU A 478 -15.34 30.06 -8.81
C LEU A 478 -15.56 30.71 -10.17
N MET A 479 -15.83 32.02 -10.18
CA MET A 479 -15.93 32.80 -11.41
C MET A 479 -14.51 33.06 -11.95
N HIS A 480 -14.04 32.26 -12.92
CA HIS A 480 -12.67 32.34 -13.46
C HIS A 480 -12.20 33.73 -13.93
N LYS A 481 -13.13 34.66 -14.19
CA LYS A 481 -12.83 36.03 -14.65
C LYS A 481 -12.56 37.04 -13.54
N ILE A 482 -12.76 36.68 -12.27
CA ILE A 482 -12.62 37.58 -11.12
C ILE A 482 -11.50 37.05 -10.21
N PRO A 483 -10.54 37.89 -9.75
CA PRO A 483 -9.53 37.46 -8.80
C PRO A 483 -10.13 36.90 -7.49
N ILE A 484 -9.56 35.82 -6.96
CA ILE A 484 -10.03 35.11 -5.74
C ILE A 484 -10.24 36.09 -4.57
N LEU A 485 -9.32 37.03 -4.38
CA LEU A 485 -9.40 38.04 -3.32
C LEU A 485 -10.68 38.88 -3.40
N HIS A 486 -11.11 39.24 -4.61
CA HIS A 486 -12.34 40.02 -4.83
C HIS A 486 -13.59 39.16 -4.62
N GLN A 487 -13.55 37.90 -5.05
CA GLN A 487 -14.65 36.96 -4.82
C GLN A 487 -14.88 36.67 -3.33
N VAL A 488 -13.80 36.53 -2.56
CA VAL A 488 -13.87 36.35 -1.10
C VAL A 488 -14.38 37.63 -0.43
N TYR A 489 -13.91 38.80 -0.87
CA TYR A 489 -14.37 40.08 -0.34
C TYR A 489 -15.87 40.33 -0.61
N ASP A 490 -16.34 40.09 -1.84
CA ASP A 490 -17.75 40.23 -2.20
C ASP A 490 -18.64 39.30 -1.38
N PHE A 491 -18.17 38.07 -1.12
CA PHE A 491 -18.88 37.11 -0.29
C PHE A 491 -18.97 37.53 1.19
N ILE A 492 -17.87 38.05 1.75
CA ILE A 492 -17.87 38.61 3.11
C ILE A 492 -18.82 39.81 3.17
N LYS A 493 -18.81 40.69 2.15
CA LYS A 493 -19.68 41.86 2.04
C LYS A 493 -21.17 41.47 1.98
N LEU A 494 -21.51 40.38 1.28
CA LEU A 494 -22.87 39.81 1.29
C LEU A 494 -23.32 39.30 2.66
N GLY A 495 -22.40 38.97 3.57
CA GLY A 495 -22.71 38.62 4.96
C GLY A 495 -23.13 39.79 5.84
N GLY A 496 -23.01 41.03 5.36
CA GLY A 496 -23.47 42.22 6.08
C GLY A 496 -22.92 42.31 7.50
N ARG A 497 -23.81 42.56 8.48
CA ARG A 497 -23.44 42.74 9.89
C ARG A 497 -23.17 41.43 10.64
N GLU A 498 -23.57 40.28 10.09
CA GLU A 498 -23.42 38.97 10.75
C GLU A 498 -22.07 38.30 10.46
N GLY A 499 -21.30 38.87 9.53
CA GLY A 499 -20.02 38.33 9.06
C GLY A 499 -20.17 36.99 8.34
N ARG A 500 -19.05 36.39 7.94
CA ARG A 500 -19.01 35.05 7.33
C ARG A 500 -17.90 34.26 7.99
N SER A 501 -18.19 33.03 8.43
CA SER A 501 -17.13 32.20 8.99
C SER A 501 -16.19 31.71 7.88
N ILE A 502 -14.94 31.40 8.26
CA ILE A 502 -13.98 30.78 7.34
C ILE A 502 -14.55 29.48 6.74
N LYS A 503 -15.36 28.73 7.49
CA LYS A 503 -16.02 27.51 7.01
C LYS A 503 -17.06 27.83 5.93
N ASP A 504 -17.84 28.90 6.08
CA ASP A 504 -18.83 29.31 5.08
C ASP A 504 -18.16 29.72 3.76
N ILE A 505 -17.00 30.39 3.86
CA ILE A 505 -16.20 30.75 2.67
C ILE A 505 -15.67 29.49 1.98
N LEU A 506 -15.17 28.53 2.77
CA LEU A 506 -14.67 27.25 2.27
C LEU A 506 -15.74 26.49 1.49
N VAL A 507 -16.94 26.37 2.09
CA VAL A 507 -18.07 25.60 1.53
C VAL A 507 -18.68 26.31 0.32
N CYS A 508 -18.88 27.63 0.38
CA CYS A 508 -19.57 28.36 -0.68
C CYS A 508 -18.67 28.75 -1.87
N LYS A 509 -17.33 28.78 -1.69
CA LYS A 509 -16.40 29.15 -2.77
C LYS A 509 -15.53 27.99 -3.27
N GLY A 510 -15.65 26.80 -2.68
CA GLY A 510 -14.85 25.64 -3.08
C GLY A 510 -13.35 25.92 -3.05
N LEU A 511 -12.90 26.73 -2.10
CA LEU A 511 -11.48 27.10 -1.93
C LEU A 511 -10.87 26.22 -0.85
N ASP A 512 -9.60 25.87 -1.00
CA ASP A 512 -8.85 25.15 0.04
C ASP A 512 -8.66 26.04 1.28
N PHE A 513 -8.41 25.38 2.41
CA PHE A 513 -8.26 26.06 3.71
C PHE A 513 -7.11 27.07 3.71
N TYR A 514 -6.02 26.76 3.00
CA TYR A 514 -4.83 27.62 3.00
C TYR A 514 -5.04 28.85 2.11
N THR A 515 -5.63 28.70 0.93
CA THR A 515 -5.96 29.85 0.06
C THR A 515 -7.00 30.76 0.70
N THR A 516 -8.04 30.19 1.31
CA THR A 516 -9.06 30.97 2.04
C THR A 516 -8.41 31.78 3.17
N ARG A 517 -7.54 31.14 3.97
CA ARG A 517 -6.83 31.81 5.05
C ARG A 517 -5.88 32.90 4.56
N ALA A 518 -5.15 32.65 3.46
CA ALA A 518 -4.25 33.63 2.88
C ALA A 518 -5.01 34.86 2.35
N ALA A 519 -6.13 34.65 1.66
CA ALA A 519 -7.00 35.72 1.16
C ALA A 519 -7.61 36.55 2.30
N VAL A 520 -8.15 35.90 3.34
CA VAL A 520 -8.71 36.60 4.51
C VAL A 520 -7.62 37.39 5.25
N ASN A 521 -6.44 36.81 5.48
CA ASN A 521 -5.33 37.53 6.12
C ASN A 521 -4.88 38.74 5.29
N GLN A 522 -4.89 38.63 3.96
CA GLN A 522 -4.59 39.76 3.08
C GLN A 522 -5.65 40.86 3.19
N LEU A 523 -6.94 40.51 3.25
CA LEU A 523 -8.02 41.49 3.46
C LEU A 523 -7.94 42.18 4.83
N VAL A 524 -7.57 41.44 5.88
CA VAL A 524 -7.32 41.99 7.22
C VAL A 524 -6.12 42.93 7.22
N ASN A 525 -5.01 42.55 6.56
CA ASN A 525 -3.84 43.40 6.42
C ASN A 525 -4.14 44.70 5.64
N LEU A 526 -5.03 44.63 4.65
CA LEU A 526 -5.54 45.77 3.91
C LEU A 526 -6.59 46.59 4.69
N LYS A 527 -6.95 46.19 5.91
CA LYS A 527 -7.96 46.82 6.78
C LYS A 527 -9.35 46.91 6.13
N LEU A 528 -9.67 45.96 5.25
CA LEU A 528 -10.98 45.89 4.57
C LEU A 528 -12.00 45.03 5.34
N VAL A 529 -11.51 44.15 6.22
CA VAL A 529 -12.31 43.22 7.03
C VAL A 529 -11.65 43.10 8.41
N ASP A 530 -12.46 43.02 9.46
CA ASP A 530 -12.02 42.71 10.82
C ASP A 530 -12.46 41.29 11.21
N GLY A 531 -11.61 40.58 11.96
CA GLY A 531 -11.89 39.23 12.44
C GLY A 531 -12.31 39.20 13.90
N VAL A 532 -13.45 38.56 14.19
CA VAL A 532 -13.98 38.36 15.54
C VAL A 532 -13.92 36.88 15.89
N LYS A 533 -13.36 36.56 17.06
CA LYS A 533 -13.37 35.18 17.58
C LYS A 533 -14.65 34.95 18.36
N ILE A 534 -15.47 34.02 17.90
CA ILE A 534 -16.75 33.66 18.52
C ILE A 534 -16.68 32.20 18.95
N ASP A 535 -16.96 31.95 20.23
CA ASP A 535 -17.00 30.60 20.79
C ASP A 535 -18.39 29.99 20.53
N ILE A 536 -18.45 28.96 19.68
CA ILE A 536 -19.69 28.22 19.38
C ILE A 536 -19.53 26.79 19.92
N GLY A 537 -20.09 26.52 21.10
CA GLY A 537 -19.97 25.23 21.78
C GLY A 537 -18.54 24.97 22.31
N ARG A 538 -17.99 23.76 22.05
CA ARG A 538 -16.60 23.40 22.43
C ARG A 538 -15.54 23.84 21.41
N GLN A 539 -15.92 24.52 20.32
CA GLN A 539 -15.01 24.96 19.26
C GLN A 539 -14.99 26.50 19.13
N ARG A 540 -13.79 27.07 19.00
CA ARG A 540 -13.61 28.50 18.69
C ARG A 540 -13.66 28.70 17.18
N GLN A 541 -14.54 29.58 16.70
CA GLN A 541 -14.61 29.95 15.29
C GLN A 541 -14.15 31.40 15.09
N ILE A 542 -13.45 31.65 13.97
CA ILE A 542 -13.08 33.00 13.55
C ILE A 542 -14.10 33.40 12.49
N LYS A 543 -14.85 34.48 12.76
CA LYS A 543 -15.77 35.13 11.85
C LYS A 543 -15.20 36.45 11.35
#